data_AF-A0A2N3N8V3-F1
#
_entry.id   AF-A0A2N3N8V3-F1
#
_cell.length_a   1.000
_cell.length_b   1.000
_cell.length_c   1.000
_cell.angle_alpha   90.00
_cell.angle_beta   90.00
_cell.angle_gamma   90.00
#
_symmetry.space_group_name_H-M   'P 1'
#
loop_
_entity.id
_entity.type
_entity.pdbx_description
1 polymer ?
#
loop_
_entity_poly.entity_id
_entity_poly.type
_entity_poly.pdbx_seq_one_letter_code
_entity_poly.pdbx_strand_id
1 'polypeptide(L)'
;MLSFEMEPTTKDLFLSPAKNDDSALLSFHSPLNIVSNGIAALQNPGSDFVILSTPPTVNMRSTSRLLARYLEPGVSTGLTGLWTHAAPRSALLSVYSATLAKLQRFPESSLYRQSVESLTKYRLSLVEKAIPAGYDDWATKMQKLVAENPGHFRPIGDNIAAPKRRTFFLGGKTYLYPERRTQRDVREEEWNGEEDHGPVPEGQRAAEEKTDLVPGVKDEALPSDLQAHLSSEPQLTASQVAELENSIGAGLLEEVIQVAEGELELLDVMHEAKIWESLEEKPVTGQWTYFDRTS
;
A
#
# COMPACT_ATOMS: atom_id res chain seq x y z
N MET A 1 -45.23 47.48 1.07
CA MET A 1 -46.37 47.12 0.20
C MET A 1 -45.78 46.55 -1.07
N LEU A 2 -46.07 45.28 -1.36
CA LEU A 2 -46.21 44.64 -2.69
C LEU A 2 -45.05 44.81 -3.70
N SER A 3 -44.51 43.84 -4.41
CA SER A 3 -44.59 42.39 -4.57
C SER A 3 -43.46 42.10 -5.56
N PHE A 4 -42.70 41.01 -5.45
CA PHE A 4 -41.96 40.52 -6.61
C PHE A 4 -42.00 39.00 -6.65
N GLU A 5 -42.45 38.52 -7.80
CA GLU A 5 -42.99 37.21 -8.07
C GLU A 5 -41.91 36.12 -8.09
N MET A 6 -42.35 34.91 -7.72
CA MET A 6 -41.65 33.67 -7.98
C MET A 6 -42.01 33.16 -9.39
N GLU A 7 -41.02 32.64 -10.11
CA GLU A 7 -41.24 31.50 -11.02
C GLU A 7 -40.09 30.48 -10.88
N PRO A 8 -40.38 29.17 -10.76
CA PRO A 8 -39.38 28.10 -10.73
C PRO A 8 -39.17 27.46 -12.11
N THR A 9 -37.90 27.31 -12.51
CA THR A 9 -37.53 26.56 -13.72
C THR A 9 -37.41 25.06 -13.43
N THR A 10 -38.39 24.30 -13.91
CA THR A 10 -38.39 22.84 -14.05
C THR A 10 -37.41 22.38 -15.13
N LYS A 11 -36.52 21.42 -14.82
CA LYS A 11 -36.02 20.41 -15.78
C LYS A 11 -35.64 19.12 -15.04
N ASP A 12 -36.63 18.23 -14.96
CA ASP A 12 -36.41 16.80 -14.76
C ASP A 12 -35.82 16.19 -16.03
N LEU A 13 -34.64 15.57 -15.92
CA LEU A 13 -34.17 14.55 -16.85
C LEU A 13 -33.61 13.38 -16.05
N PHE A 14 -34.54 12.49 -15.68
CA PHE A 14 -34.27 11.09 -15.35
C PHE A 14 -33.62 10.40 -16.56
N LEU A 15 -32.50 9.69 -16.35
CA LEU A 15 -31.94 8.78 -17.34
C LEU A 15 -31.42 7.50 -16.69
N SER A 16 -32.09 6.39 -16.99
CA SER A 16 -31.59 5.00 -17.03
C SER A 16 -32.73 4.06 -17.43
N PRO A 17 -32.48 2.82 -17.91
CA PRO A 17 -31.31 2.29 -18.62
C PRO A 17 -31.66 1.41 -19.86
N ALA A 18 -30.61 1.08 -20.63
CA ALA A 18 -30.34 -0.15 -21.40
C ALA A 18 -31.44 -0.85 -22.25
N LYS A 19 -31.13 -1.05 -23.54
CA LYS A 19 -31.44 -2.30 -24.27
C LYS A 19 -30.56 -2.47 -25.51
N ASN A 20 -29.79 -3.58 -25.54
CA ASN A 20 -29.24 -4.18 -26.75
C ASN A 20 -30.39 -4.77 -27.57
N ASP A 21 -30.23 -4.84 -28.90
CA ASP A 21 -30.61 -5.99 -29.73
C ASP A 21 -29.93 -5.89 -31.10
N ASP A 22 -29.39 -7.03 -31.54
CA ASP A 22 -28.67 -7.28 -32.78
C ASP A 22 -29.57 -7.22 -34.03
N SER A 23 -28.98 -6.90 -35.20
CA SER A 23 -29.11 -7.63 -36.48
C SER A 23 -29.01 -6.71 -37.71
N ALA A 24 -28.07 -7.01 -38.61
CA ALA A 24 -28.26 -6.93 -40.07
C ALA A 24 -27.02 -7.50 -40.80
N LEU A 25 -27.22 -8.66 -41.43
CA LEU A 25 -26.39 -9.20 -42.51
C LEU A 25 -26.56 -8.36 -43.76
N LEU A 26 -25.50 -8.02 -44.50
CA LEU A 26 -25.51 -7.97 -45.98
C LEU A 26 -24.09 -8.02 -46.55
N SER A 27 -23.85 -9.04 -47.38
CA SER A 27 -22.67 -9.35 -48.19
C SER A 27 -22.50 -8.43 -49.40
N PHE A 28 -21.27 -8.07 -49.80
CA PHE A 28 -20.91 -7.83 -51.22
C PHE A 28 -19.40 -8.01 -51.50
N HIS A 29 -19.09 -9.03 -52.32
CA HIS A 29 -18.15 -9.09 -53.46
C HIS A 29 -16.74 -8.43 -53.43
N SER A 30 -15.71 -9.29 -53.29
CA SER A 30 -14.38 -9.46 -53.97
C SER A 30 -13.73 -8.35 -54.87
N PRO A 31 -12.48 -8.53 -55.37
CA PRO A 31 -11.17 -8.70 -54.72
C PRO A 31 -10.04 -7.83 -55.37
N LEU A 32 -8.92 -7.54 -54.70
CA LEU A 32 -7.66 -7.19 -55.40
C LEU A 32 -6.41 -7.72 -54.66
N ASN A 33 -5.68 -8.58 -55.38
CA ASN A 33 -4.32 -9.04 -55.14
C ASN A 33 -3.33 -7.88 -54.98
N ILE A 34 -2.29 -8.04 -54.16
CA ILE A 34 -0.89 -7.82 -54.55
C ILE A 34 0.04 -8.64 -53.65
N VAL A 35 1.01 -9.24 -54.32
CA VAL A 35 2.06 -10.19 -53.96
C VAL A 35 2.99 -9.69 -52.85
N SER A 36 3.37 -10.57 -51.91
CA SER A 36 4.66 -10.47 -51.21
C SER A 36 5.37 -11.82 -51.24
N ASN A 37 6.53 -11.81 -51.87
CA ASN A 37 7.46 -12.92 -52.00
C ASN A 37 7.95 -13.42 -50.64
N GLY A 38 8.21 -14.72 -50.56
CA GLY A 38 8.72 -15.40 -49.38
C GLY A 38 10.19 -15.12 -49.09
N ILE A 39 10.53 -15.27 -47.81
CA ILE A 39 11.85 -15.68 -47.35
C ILE A 39 11.63 -16.90 -46.45
N ALA A 40 12.34 -17.96 -46.78
CA ALA A 40 12.22 -19.30 -46.22
C ALA A 40 12.58 -19.36 -44.74
N ALA A 41 11.70 -19.93 -43.92
CA ALA A 41 12.04 -20.44 -42.60
C ALA A 41 12.67 -21.83 -42.78
N LEU A 42 13.98 -21.92 -42.53
CA LEU A 42 14.69 -23.18 -42.40
C LEU A 42 14.23 -23.89 -41.12
N GLN A 43 13.31 -24.82 -41.30
CA GLN A 43 12.90 -25.83 -40.32
C GLN A 43 14.11 -26.75 -40.04
N ASN A 44 14.69 -26.66 -38.84
CA ASN A 44 15.53 -27.72 -38.29
C ASN A 44 14.66 -28.62 -37.39
N PRO A 45 14.32 -29.86 -37.80
CA PRO A 45 13.63 -30.80 -36.94
C PRO A 45 14.65 -31.57 -36.10
N GLY A 46 14.91 -31.11 -34.88
CA GLY A 46 15.88 -31.78 -34.01
C GLY A 46 16.15 -31.06 -32.70
N SER A 47 15.12 -30.65 -31.98
CA SER A 47 15.26 -30.32 -30.56
C SER A 47 13.92 -30.56 -29.88
N ASP A 48 13.79 -31.72 -29.26
CA ASP A 48 12.75 -31.97 -28.28
C ASP A 48 12.86 -30.89 -27.20
N PHE A 49 12.00 -29.88 -27.30
CA PHE A 49 11.85 -28.84 -26.31
C PHE A 49 11.14 -29.49 -25.13
N VAL A 50 11.95 -30.12 -24.27
CA VAL A 50 11.54 -30.55 -22.94
C VAL A 50 10.97 -29.31 -22.27
N ILE A 51 9.65 -29.31 -22.04
CA ILE A 51 9.01 -28.38 -21.13
C ILE A 51 9.67 -28.65 -19.79
N LEU A 52 10.69 -27.86 -19.44
CA LEU A 52 11.19 -27.76 -18.09
C LEU A 52 10.01 -27.25 -17.27
N SER A 53 9.29 -28.19 -16.66
CA SER A 53 8.47 -27.93 -15.49
C SER A 53 9.35 -27.12 -14.54
N THR A 54 9.13 -25.81 -14.50
CA THR A 54 9.79 -24.93 -13.55
C THR A 54 9.60 -25.57 -12.17
N PRO A 55 10.67 -25.86 -11.42
CA PRO A 55 10.51 -26.42 -10.09
C PRO A 55 9.63 -25.45 -9.30
N PRO A 56 8.69 -25.95 -8.47
CA PRO A 56 7.97 -25.07 -7.56
C PRO A 56 9.02 -24.30 -6.77
N THR A 57 8.91 -22.98 -6.72
CA THR A 57 9.75 -22.14 -5.86
C THR A 57 9.65 -22.70 -4.45
N VAL A 58 10.71 -23.37 -4.00
CA VAL A 58 10.75 -24.01 -2.68
C VAL A 58 10.97 -22.90 -1.67
N ASN A 59 9.88 -22.30 -1.20
CA ASN A 59 9.96 -21.44 -0.02
C ASN A 59 10.39 -22.33 1.15
N MET A 60 11.50 -21.99 1.81
CA MET A 60 11.98 -22.70 3.01
C MET A 60 11.00 -22.48 4.16
N ARG A 61 9.95 -23.31 4.22
CA ARG A 61 8.95 -23.28 5.30
C ARG A 61 9.32 -24.31 6.36
N SER A 62 9.19 -23.91 7.64
CA SER A 62 9.20 -24.88 8.73
C SER A 62 8.08 -25.91 8.54
N THR A 63 8.37 -27.19 8.80
CA THR A 63 7.36 -28.27 8.74
C THR A 63 6.18 -28.03 9.69
N SER A 64 6.40 -27.32 10.80
CA SER A 64 5.35 -26.94 11.74
C SER A 64 4.31 -25.99 11.12
N ARG A 65 4.73 -25.10 10.21
CA ARG A 65 3.83 -24.16 9.53
C ARG A 65 2.93 -24.83 8.49
N LEU A 66 3.41 -25.90 7.86
CA LEU A 66 2.66 -26.64 6.84
C LEU A 66 1.49 -27.45 7.42
N LEU A 67 1.62 -27.87 8.69
CA LEU A 67 0.59 -28.68 9.37
C LEU A 67 -0.41 -27.83 10.16
N ALA A 68 -0.14 -26.55 10.35
CA ALA A 68 -1.00 -25.67 11.13
C ALA A 68 -2.26 -25.28 10.34
N ARG A 69 -3.40 -25.12 11.04
CA ARG A 69 -4.63 -24.57 10.44
C ARG A 69 -4.56 -23.05 10.31
N TYR A 70 -4.01 -22.40 11.33
CA TYR A 70 -3.75 -20.96 11.41
C TYR A 70 -2.31 -20.74 11.85
N LEU A 71 -1.74 -19.59 11.47
CA LEU A 71 -0.41 -19.20 11.93
C LEU A 71 -0.53 -18.41 13.23
N GLU A 72 -0.06 -18.99 14.32
CA GLU A 72 -0.07 -18.32 15.63
C GLU A 72 0.89 -17.13 15.62
N PRO A 73 0.49 -15.93 16.09
CA PRO A 73 1.36 -14.76 16.14
C PRO A 73 2.55 -14.95 17.12
N GLY A 74 3.72 -14.43 16.77
CA GLY A 74 4.93 -14.51 17.62
C GLY A 74 5.69 -15.84 17.57
N VAL A 75 5.26 -16.82 16.77
CA VAL A 75 5.98 -18.07 16.50
C VAL A 75 7.08 -17.84 15.46
N SER A 76 8.18 -18.59 15.54
CA SER A 76 9.29 -18.46 14.61
C SER A 76 8.89 -18.84 13.17
N THR A 77 9.42 -18.09 12.20
CA THR A 77 9.25 -18.37 10.76
C THR A 77 10.14 -19.49 10.24
N GLY A 78 11.24 -19.77 10.95
CA GLY A 78 12.38 -20.53 10.44
C GLY A 78 13.54 -19.62 10.02
N LEU A 79 13.30 -18.31 9.87
CA LEU A 79 14.32 -17.28 9.69
C LEU A 79 14.62 -16.60 11.03
N THR A 80 15.90 -16.32 11.30
CA THR A 80 16.32 -15.68 12.55
C THR A 80 15.89 -14.22 12.56
N GLY A 81 15.22 -13.78 13.63
CA GLY A 81 14.77 -12.40 13.80
C GLY A 81 13.44 -12.06 13.12
N LEU A 82 12.80 -13.02 12.46
CA LEU A 82 11.51 -12.84 11.79
C LEU A 82 10.42 -13.72 12.43
N TRP A 83 9.43 -13.07 13.03
CA TRP A 83 8.32 -13.70 13.76
C TRP A 83 7.02 -13.69 12.94
N THR A 84 6.12 -14.64 13.20
CA THR A 84 4.78 -14.66 12.58
C THR A 84 4.03 -13.37 12.92
N HIS A 85 3.56 -12.70 11.88
CA HIS A 85 2.70 -11.54 12.02
C HIS A 85 1.25 -11.95 12.28
N ALA A 86 0.52 -11.22 13.14
CA ALA A 86 -0.85 -11.58 13.52
C ALA A 86 -1.88 -11.38 12.40
N ALA A 87 -1.75 -10.29 11.65
CA ALA A 87 -2.67 -9.92 10.57
C ALA A 87 -1.86 -9.37 9.37
N PRO A 88 -1.15 -10.23 8.60
CA PRO A 88 -0.22 -9.78 7.56
C PRO A 88 -0.92 -9.05 6.41
N ARG A 89 -2.19 -9.38 6.13
CA ARG A 89 -2.99 -8.76 5.07
C ARG A 89 -3.24 -7.27 5.33
N SER A 90 -3.85 -6.91 6.46
CA SER A 90 -4.06 -5.50 6.82
C SER A 90 -2.76 -4.69 6.86
N ALA A 91 -1.67 -5.27 7.36
CA ALA A 91 -0.35 -4.64 7.33
C ALA A 91 0.09 -4.31 5.89
N LEU A 92 0.09 -5.29 4.99
CA LEU A 92 0.45 -5.09 3.58
C LEU A 92 -0.45 -4.07 2.88
N LEU A 93 -1.77 -4.10 3.11
CA LEU A 93 -2.70 -3.11 2.55
C LEU A 93 -2.38 -1.69 3.04
N SER A 94 -2.04 -1.54 4.32
CA SER A 94 -1.67 -0.25 4.89
C SER A 94 -0.37 0.28 4.30
N VAL A 95 0.65 -0.56 4.15
CA VAL A 95 1.95 -0.16 3.60
C VAL A 95 1.82 0.16 2.11
N TYR A 96 1.16 -0.69 1.31
CA TYR A 96 0.98 -0.43 -0.13
C TYR A 96 0.10 0.79 -0.43
N SER A 97 -0.93 1.06 0.37
CA SER A 97 -1.70 2.31 0.21
C SER A 97 -0.86 3.54 0.56
N ALA A 98 -0.02 3.45 1.58
CA ALA A 98 0.91 4.51 1.95
C ALA A 98 2.00 4.73 0.88
N THR A 99 2.55 3.68 0.27
CA THR A 99 3.52 3.83 -0.82
C THR A 99 2.89 4.49 -2.03
N LEU A 100 1.69 4.07 -2.44
CA LEU A 100 0.95 4.71 -3.54
C LEU A 100 0.64 6.19 -3.26
N ALA A 101 0.32 6.55 -2.02
CA ALA A 101 0.12 7.94 -1.62
C ALA A 101 1.41 8.76 -1.70
N LYS A 102 2.54 8.23 -1.22
CA LYS A 102 3.85 8.89 -1.30
C LYS A 102 4.34 9.04 -2.76
N LEU A 103 4.08 8.04 -3.61
CA LEU A 103 4.48 8.04 -5.03
C LEU A 103 3.85 9.18 -5.84
N GLN A 104 2.73 9.76 -5.40
CA GLN A 104 2.11 10.92 -6.04
C GLN A 104 3.04 12.15 -6.06
N ARG A 105 4.04 12.22 -5.17
CA ARG A 105 5.05 13.29 -5.14
C ARG A 105 6.05 13.22 -6.30
N PHE A 106 6.20 12.06 -6.93
CA PHE A 106 7.15 11.83 -8.02
C PHE A 106 6.53 12.19 -9.38
N PRO A 107 7.31 12.61 -10.39
CA PRO A 107 6.77 12.84 -11.74
C PRO A 107 6.38 11.52 -12.44
N GLU A 108 5.33 11.54 -13.26
CA GLU A 108 4.81 10.36 -14.00
C GLU A 108 5.79 9.81 -15.04
N SER A 109 6.72 10.64 -15.52
CA SER A 109 7.78 10.23 -16.44
C SER A 109 8.89 9.41 -15.79
N SER A 110 8.98 9.39 -14.45
CA SER A 110 10.01 8.63 -13.74
C SER A 110 9.80 7.14 -13.91
N LEU A 111 10.83 6.45 -14.44
CA LEU A 111 10.82 4.98 -14.57
C LEU A 111 10.66 4.28 -13.22
N TYR A 112 11.23 4.87 -12.16
CA TYR A 112 11.10 4.34 -10.80
C TYR A 112 9.65 4.42 -10.31
N ARG A 113 8.96 5.54 -10.54
CA ARG A 113 7.52 5.66 -10.20
C ARG A 113 6.70 4.60 -10.95
N GLN A 114 6.94 4.43 -12.25
CA GLN A 114 6.20 3.47 -13.07
C GLN A 114 6.42 2.02 -12.61
N SER A 115 7.67 1.64 -12.31
CA SER A 115 7.99 0.28 -11.87
C SER A 115 7.37 -0.03 -10.51
N VAL A 116 7.54 0.87 -9.53
CA VAL A 116 7.00 0.68 -8.17
C VAL A 116 5.47 0.69 -8.19
N GLU A 117 4.82 1.59 -8.95
CA GLU A 117 3.37 1.59 -9.09
C GLU A 117 2.84 0.26 -9.69
N SER A 118 3.48 -0.24 -10.74
CA SER A 118 3.05 -1.50 -11.38
C SER A 118 3.16 -2.68 -10.42
N LEU A 119 4.27 -2.77 -9.69
CA LEU A 119 4.55 -3.84 -8.74
C LEU A 119 3.61 -3.76 -7.53
N THR A 120 3.45 -2.58 -6.94
CA THR A 120 2.58 -2.36 -5.77
C THR A 120 1.12 -2.62 -6.11
N LYS A 121 0.61 -2.12 -7.25
CA LYS A 121 -0.75 -2.41 -7.73
C LYS A 121 -0.98 -3.91 -7.95
N TYR A 122 -0.01 -4.59 -8.58
CA TYR A 122 -0.08 -6.05 -8.77
C TYR A 122 -0.17 -6.78 -7.42
N ARG A 123 0.75 -6.50 -6.48
CA ARG A 123 0.76 -7.15 -5.17
C ARG A 123 -0.48 -6.82 -4.33
N LEU A 124 -0.93 -5.58 -4.37
CA LEU A 124 -2.16 -5.13 -3.70
C LEU A 124 -3.36 -5.94 -4.22
N SER A 125 -3.48 -6.14 -5.54
CA SER A 125 -4.57 -6.94 -6.12
C SER A 125 -4.57 -8.41 -5.70
N LEU A 126 -3.40 -8.97 -5.36
CA LEU A 126 -3.29 -10.34 -4.83
C LEU A 126 -3.74 -10.39 -3.37
N VAL A 127 -3.29 -9.42 -2.55
CA VAL A 127 -3.63 -9.33 -1.13
C VAL A 127 -5.14 -9.08 -0.93
N GLU A 128 -5.76 -8.28 -1.78
CA GLU A 128 -7.21 -8.03 -1.74
C GLU A 128 -8.05 -9.29 -1.96
N LYS A 129 -7.60 -10.20 -2.85
CA LYS A 129 -8.28 -11.48 -3.14
C LYS A 129 -8.25 -12.44 -1.94
N ALA A 130 -7.24 -12.34 -1.08
CA ALA A 130 -7.09 -13.23 0.07
C ALA A 130 -7.96 -12.77 1.24
N ILE A 131 -9.27 -13.05 1.20
CA ILE A 131 -10.22 -12.66 2.25
C ILE A 131 -10.29 -13.76 3.33
N PRO A 132 -10.06 -13.44 4.63
CA PRO A 132 -10.20 -14.40 5.72
C PRO A 132 -11.67 -14.73 6.02
N ALA A 133 -11.90 -15.91 6.61
CA ALA A 133 -13.23 -16.29 7.07
C ALA A 133 -13.69 -15.37 8.22
N GLY A 134 -14.94 -14.89 8.18
CA GLY A 134 -15.48 -13.97 9.19
C GLY A 134 -15.07 -12.50 9.00
N TYR A 135 -14.48 -12.15 7.85
CA TYR A 135 -14.12 -10.77 7.52
C TYR A 135 -15.33 -9.84 7.47
N ASP A 136 -16.46 -10.28 6.91
CA ASP A 136 -17.65 -9.42 6.73
C ASP A 136 -18.27 -9.03 8.08
N ASP A 137 -18.36 -9.98 9.01
CA ASP A 137 -18.85 -9.74 10.37
C ASP A 137 -17.92 -8.79 11.13
N TRP A 138 -16.61 -8.95 10.96
CA TRP A 138 -15.63 -8.04 11.54
C TRP A 138 -15.73 -6.65 10.91
N ALA A 139 -15.85 -6.56 9.59
CA ALA A 139 -15.94 -5.30 8.86
C ALA A 139 -17.19 -4.51 9.27
N THR A 140 -18.34 -5.17 9.41
CA THR A 140 -19.57 -4.51 9.87
C THR A 140 -19.46 -4.02 11.32
N LYS A 141 -18.82 -4.78 12.22
CA LYS A 141 -18.52 -4.33 13.59
C LYS A 141 -17.61 -3.11 13.58
N MET A 142 -16.53 -3.14 12.80
CA MET A 142 -15.60 -2.03 12.67
C MET A 142 -16.27 -0.79 12.06
N GLN A 143 -17.13 -0.94 11.06
CA GLN A 143 -17.89 0.17 10.48
C GLN A 143 -18.80 0.84 11.51
N LYS A 144 -19.51 0.05 12.32
CA LYS A 144 -20.35 0.58 13.42
C LYS A 144 -19.51 1.33 14.44
N LEU A 145 -18.39 0.75 14.84
CA LEU A 145 -17.48 1.36 15.82
C LEU A 145 -16.90 2.69 15.29
N VAL A 146 -16.52 2.75 14.01
CA VAL A 146 -16.07 3.98 13.35
C VAL A 146 -17.18 5.03 13.27
N ALA A 147 -18.42 4.62 12.97
CA ALA A 147 -19.58 5.50 12.91
C ALA A 147 -19.99 6.05 14.29
N GLU A 148 -19.85 5.23 15.34
CA GLU A 148 -20.11 5.62 16.73
C GLU A 148 -19.05 6.59 17.26
N ASN A 149 -17.80 6.48 16.79
CA ASN A 149 -16.67 7.24 17.34
C ASN A 149 -15.86 7.99 16.26
N PRO A 150 -16.46 8.93 15.51
CA PRO A 150 -15.79 9.60 14.38
C PRO A 150 -14.56 10.43 14.81
N GLY A 151 -14.50 10.90 16.07
CA GLY A 151 -13.36 11.69 16.56
C GLY A 151 -12.08 10.87 16.79
N HIS A 152 -12.19 9.55 16.93
CA HIS A 152 -11.05 8.67 17.24
C HIS A 152 -10.46 8.00 16.00
N PHE A 153 -11.19 7.97 14.89
CA PHE A 153 -10.72 7.38 13.64
C PHE A 153 -10.37 8.48 12.66
N ARG A 154 -9.16 8.43 12.12
CA ARG A 154 -8.74 9.32 11.03
C ARG A 154 -8.41 8.49 9.80
N PRO A 155 -8.95 8.83 8.63
CA PRO A 155 -8.50 8.20 7.39
C PRO A 155 -7.04 8.55 7.12
N ILE A 156 -6.25 7.59 6.63
CA ILE A 156 -4.92 7.83 6.09
C ILE A 156 -5.06 8.59 4.77
N GLY A 157 -4.51 9.80 4.76
CA GLY A 157 -4.56 10.74 3.63
C GLY A 157 -4.16 12.16 4.06
N ASP A 158 -4.46 12.55 5.31
CA ASP A 158 -4.43 13.96 5.71
C ASP A 158 -3.12 14.46 6.35
N ASN A 159 -2.07 13.65 6.53
CA ASN A 159 -0.67 14.09 6.73
C ASN A 159 0.21 12.87 7.03
N ILE A 160 1.24 12.68 6.20
CA ILE A 160 2.16 11.54 6.21
C ILE A 160 3.34 11.87 7.12
N ALA A 161 3.16 11.69 8.42
CA ALA A 161 4.22 11.45 9.40
C ALA A 161 3.57 11.33 10.78
N ALA A 162 3.25 10.13 11.22
CA ALA A 162 2.93 9.90 12.62
C ALA A 162 3.63 8.62 13.08
N PRO A 163 4.54 8.70 14.07
CA PRO A 163 5.17 7.52 14.64
C PRO A 163 4.12 6.62 15.31
N LYS A 164 4.28 5.30 15.11
CA LYS A 164 3.65 4.18 15.84
C LYS A 164 2.13 4.29 16.12
N ARG A 165 1.31 4.55 15.11
CA ARG A 165 -0.17 4.46 15.25
C ARG A 165 -0.68 3.08 14.83
N ARG A 166 -1.76 2.60 15.47
CA ARG A 166 -2.44 1.37 15.01
C ARG A 166 -3.21 1.67 13.73
N THR A 167 -2.83 1.03 12.63
CA THR A 167 -3.50 1.06 11.33
C THR A 167 -4.44 -0.13 11.20
N PHE A 168 -5.57 0.06 10.54
CA PHE A 168 -6.39 -1.04 10.05
C PHE A 168 -7.04 -0.66 8.72
N PHE A 169 -7.31 -1.64 7.87
CA PHE A 169 -7.93 -1.42 6.57
C PHE A 169 -9.41 -1.77 6.61
N LEU A 170 -10.26 -0.88 6.09
CA LEU A 170 -11.70 -1.09 6.03
C LEU A 170 -12.27 -0.47 4.75
N GLY A 171 -12.88 -1.31 3.90
CA GLY A 171 -13.65 -0.85 2.73
C GLY A 171 -12.87 0.03 1.76
N GLY A 172 -11.63 -0.32 1.42
CA GLY A 172 -10.80 0.46 0.49
C GLY A 172 -10.06 1.64 1.13
N LYS A 173 -10.30 1.92 2.42
CA LYS A 173 -9.66 3.02 3.15
C LYS A 173 -8.89 2.48 4.35
N THR A 174 -7.70 3.03 4.55
CA THR A 174 -6.90 2.72 5.74
C THR A 174 -7.25 3.73 6.83
N TYR A 175 -7.62 3.23 7.99
CA TYR A 175 -7.95 4.02 9.16
C TYR A 175 -6.81 3.95 10.16
N LEU A 176 -6.53 5.10 10.77
CA LEU A 176 -5.62 5.24 11.88
C LEU A 176 -6.41 5.45 13.16
N TYR A 177 -5.90 4.82 14.19
CA TYR A 177 -6.24 5.12 15.55
C TYR A 177 -5.02 5.74 16.25
N PRO A 178 -5.16 6.91 16.92
CA PRO A 178 -4.05 7.52 17.64
C PRO A 178 -3.58 6.59 18.77
N GLU A 179 -2.28 6.31 18.84
CA GLU A 179 -1.73 5.54 19.95
C GLU A 179 -1.88 6.34 21.24
N ARG A 180 -2.40 5.69 22.29
CA ARG A 180 -2.45 6.24 23.64
C ARG A 180 -1.02 6.47 24.10
N ARG A 181 -0.66 7.71 24.45
CA ARG A 181 0.46 7.91 25.37
C ARG A 181 0.03 7.31 26.71
N THR A 182 0.55 6.14 27.07
CA THR A 182 0.35 5.61 28.42
C THR A 182 0.96 6.64 29.36
N GLN A 183 0.23 7.05 30.40
CA GLN A 183 0.89 7.72 31.53
C GLN A 183 1.90 6.71 32.07
N ARG A 184 3.19 6.92 31.77
CA ARG A 184 4.26 6.18 32.42
C ARG A 184 4.38 6.74 33.83
N ASP A 185 4.78 5.89 34.76
CA ASP A 185 5.07 6.37 36.10
C ASP A 185 6.23 7.36 35.98
N VAL A 186 6.09 8.55 36.57
CA VAL A 186 7.13 9.59 36.58
C VAL A 186 8.44 9.04 37.16
N ARG A 187 8.38 8.00 38.00
CA ARG A 187 9.55 7.31 38.55
C ARG A 187 10.32 6.46 37.53
N GLU A 188 9.64 5.99 36.48
CA GLU A 188 10.21 5.18 35.40
C GLU A 188 10.62 6.03 34.19
N GLU A 189 10.11 7.26 34.10
CA GLU A 189 10.56 8.23 33.09
C GLU A 189 11.89 8.84 33.52
N GLU A 190 12.99 8.23 33.05
CA GLU A 190 14.30 8.84 33.13
C GLU A 190 14.26 10.19 32.38
N TRP A 191 14.69 11.25 33.07
CA TRP A 191 14.79 12.57 32.45
C TRP A 191 15.78 12.50 31.28
N ASN A 192 15.26 12.62 30.06
CA ASN A 192 15.99 12.51 28.80
C ASN A 192 16.63 13.84 28.35
N GLY A 193 16.76 14.80 29.27
CA GLY A 193 17.15 16.17 28.98
C GLY A 193 15.95 17.03 28.57
N GLU A 194 16.08 18.35 28.76
CA GLU A 194 15.11 19.30 28.19
C GLU A 194 15.27 19.31 26.67
N GLU A 195 14.16 19.17 25.93
CA GLU A 195 14.18 19.38 24.48
C GLU A 195 14.54 20.84 24.22
N ASP A 196 15.61 21.08 23.46
CA ASP A 196 15.98 22.43 23.04
C ASP A 196 14.92 22.94 22.05
N HIS A 197 13.96 23.70 22.57
CA HIS A 197 12.93 24.36 21.79
C HIS A 197 13.45 25.60 21.03
N GLY A 198 14.76 25.83 21.02
CA GLY A 198 15.41 26.97 20.39
C GLY A 198 15.33 28.24 21.25
N PRO A 199 15.90 29.36 20.76
CA PRO A 199 15.89 30.63 21.48
C PRO A 199 14.47 31.16 21.63
N VAL A 200 13.96 31.16 22.86
CA VAL A 200 12.65 31.73 23.20
C VAL A 200 12.81 33.24 23.39
N PRO A 201 12.01 34.09 22.74
CA PRO A 201 12.02 35.53 22.99
C PRO A 201 11.67 35.83 24.45
N GLU A 202 12.51 36.61 25.15
CA GLU A 202 12.27 37.02 26.53
C GLU A 202 11.21 38.14 26.59
N GLY A 203 10.12 37.94 27.37
CA GLY A 203 9.11 38.98 27.63
C GLY A 203 7.64 38.52 27.54
N GLN A 204 6.71 39.43 27.81
CA GLN A 204 5.26 39.20 27.60
C GLN A 204 4.96 39.26 26.09
N ARG A 205 4.71 38.10 25.47
CA ARG A 205 4.30 38.05 24.06
C ARG A 205 3.00 38.83 23.84
N ALA A 206 2.95 39.63 22.78
CA ALA A 206 1.74 40.33 22.36
C ALA A 206 0.64 39.31 22.01
N ALA A 207 -0.64 39.69 22.12
CA ALA A 207 -1.76 38.79 21.81
C ALA A 207 -1.72 38.24 20.37
N GLU A 208 -1.12 39.00 19.44
CA GLU A 208 -0.95 38.64 18.04
C GLU A 208 0.14 37.58 17.81
N GLU A 209 1.17 37.51 18.66
CA GLU A 209 2.22 36.47 18.60
C GLU A 209 1.80 35.16 19.27
N LYS A 210 0.60 35.14 19.88
CA LYS A 210 0.03 33.95 20.53
C LYS A 210 -0.88 33.15 19.61
N THR A 211 -1.00 33.48 18.32
CA THR A 211 -1.84 32.73 17.38
C THR A 211 -1.46 31.25 17.29
N ASP A 212 -0.17 30.97 17.47
CA ASP A 212 0.38 29.62 17.31
C ASP A 212 0.36 28.84 18.63
N LEU A 213 -0.03 29.49 19.75
CA LEU A 213 -0.28 28.81 21.01
C LEU A 213 -1.62 28.07 20.92
N VAL A 214 -1.61 26.93 20.24
CA VAL A 214 -2.67 25.93 20.38
C VAL A 214 -2.64 25.48 21.85
N PRO A 215 -3.70 25.68 22.64
CA PRO A 215 -3.78 25.11 23.98
C PRO A 215 -3.44 23.64 23.85
N GLY A 216 -2.45 23.16 24.60
CA GLY A 216 -2.01 21.76 24.51
C GLY A 216 -3.23 20.87 24.60
N VAL A 217 -3.66 20.35 23.45
CA VAL A 217 -4.83 19.49 23.36
C VAL A 217 -4.36 18.24 24.09
N LYS A 218 -4.82 18.10 25.34
CA LYS A 218 -4.70 16.82 26.03
C LYS A 218 -5.50 15.88 25.16
N ASP A 219 -4.82 15.05 24.37
CA ASP A 219 -5.46 13.96 23.66
C ASP A 219 -6.29 13.22 24.71
N GLU A 220 -7.62 13.38 24.66
CA GLU A 220 -8.48 12.77 25.66
C GLU A 220 -8.26 11.27 25.59
N ALA A 221 -7.90 10.69 26.73
CA ALA A 221 -7.60 9.28 26.81
C ALA A 221 -8.80 8.48 26.31
N LEU A 222 -8.51 7.49 25.47
CA LEU A 222 -9.54 6.63 24.94
C LEU A 222 -10.24 5.85 26.04
N PRO A 223 -11.58 5.78 26.01
CA PRO A 223 -12.33 4.87 26.87
C PRO A 223 -11.80 3.45 26.70
N SER A 224 -11.40 2.81 27.81
CA SER A 224 -10.88 1.44 27.86
C SER A 224 -11.75 0.46 27.07
N ASP A 225 -13.06 0.73 27.02
CA ASP A 225 -14.07 -0.04 26.33
C ASP A 225 -13.77 -0.13 24.82
N LEU A 226 -13.36 0.94 24.16
CA LEU A 226 -13.10 0.93 22.72
C LEU A 226 -11.89 0.08 22.35
N GLN A 227 -10.88 0.02 23.21
CA GLN A 227 -9.68 -0.79 22.96
C GLN A 227 -9.97 -2.29 23.03
N ALA A 228 -10.93 -2.71 23.88
CA ALA A 228 -11.41 -4.08 23.93
C ALA A 228 -12.22 -4.46 22.67
N HIS A 229 -12.92 -3.51 22.08
CA HIS A 229 -13.71 -3.72 20.84
C HIS A 229 -12.86 -3.64 19.56
N LEU A 230 -11.65 -3.07 19.63
CA LEU A 230 -10.73 -2.99 18.51
C LEU A 230 -10.02 -4.34 18.31
N SER A 231 -10.79 -5.34 17.86
CA SER A 231 -10.29 -6.65 17.50
C SER A 231 -9.41 -6.56 16.24
N SER A 232 -8.27 -7.27 16.23
CA SER A 232 -7.48 -7.46 15.02
C SER A 232 -8.32 -8.14 13.93
N GLU A 233 -7.94 -7.92 12.67
CA GLU A 233 -8.51 -8.68 11.56
C GLU A 233 -8.44 -10.19 11.85
N PRO A 234 -9.47 -10.97 11.50
CA PRO A 234 -9.41 -12.43 11.63
C PRO A 234 -8.22 -13.00 10.84
N GLN A 235 -7.58 -14.02 11.40
CA GLN A 235 -6.40 -14.64 10.81
C GLN A 235 -6.75 -15.38 9.51
N LEU A 236 -5.84 -15.32 8.53
CA LEU A 236 -5.91 -16.18 7.35
C LEU A 236 -5.59 -17.63 7.72
N THR A 237 -6.19 -18.57 6.99
CA THR A 237 -5.79 -19.98 7.12
C THR A 237 -4.37 -20.17 6.56
N ALA A 238 -3.64 -21.16 7.08
CA ALA A 238 -2.29 -21.44 6.60
C ALA A 238 -2.26 -21.80 5.10
N SER A 239 -3.33 -22.41 4.58
CA SER A 239 -3.49 -22.71 3.15
C SER A 239 -3.60 -21.43 2.31
N GLN A 240 -4.42 -20.46 2.74
CA GLN A 240 -4.57 -19.17 2.06
C GLN A 240 -3.27 -18.38 2.08
N VAL A 241 -2.55 -18.40 3.20
CA VAL A 241 -1.21 -17.78 3.29
C VAL A 241 -0.25 -18.44 2.32
N ALA A 242 -0.23 -19.77 2.27
CA ALA A 242 0.65 -20.52 1.38
C ALA A 242 0.38 -20.22 -0.11
N GLU A 243 -0.89 -20.13 -0.50
CA GLU A 243 -1.31 -19.75 -1.86
C GLU A 243 -0.91 -18.31 -2.19
N LEU A 244 -1.11 -17.38 -1.25
CA LEU A 244 -0.75 -15.98 -1.42
C LEU A 244 0.77 -15.81 -1.59
N GLU A 245 1.57 -16.45 -0.75
CA GLU A 245 3.05 -16.45 -0.88
C GLU A 245 3.51 -17.00 -2.23
N ASN A 246 2.89 -18.08 -2.72
CA ASN A 246 3.21 -18.65 -4.02
C ASN A 246 2.84 -17.70 -5.17
N SER A 247 1.71 -17.01 -5.07
CA SER A 247 1.27 -16.04 -6.09
C SER A 247 2.14 -14.78 -6.16
N ILE A 248 2.70 -14.36 -5.03
CA ILE A 248 3.62 -13.22 -4.95
C ILE A 248 5.02 -13.64 -5.40
N GLY A 249 5.46 -14.86 -5.05
CA GLY A 249 6.74 -15.42 -5.49
C GLY A 249 7.97 -14.74 -4.90
N ALA A 250 7.85 -14.16 -3.70
CA ALA A 250 8.91 -13.35 -3.08
C ALA A 250 9.24 -13.78 -1.63
N GLY A 251 9.16 -15.08 -1.33
CA GLY A 251 9.41 -15.62 0.00
C GLY A 251 8.18 -15.63 0.91
N LEU A 252 8.40 -15.51 2.21
CA LEU A 252 7.35 -15.47 3.23
C LEU A 252 6.65 -14.11 3.26
N LEU A 253 5.38 -14.06 3.69
CA LEU A 253 4.66 -12.76 3.79
C LEU A 253 5.34 -11.78 4.74
N GLU A 254 5.98 -12.28 5.80
CA GLU A 254 6.68 -11.44 6.76
C GLU A 254 7.91 -10.75 6.14
N GLU A 255 8.61 -11.41 5.22
CA GLU A 255 9.71 -10.79 4.44
C GLU A 255 9.15 -9.75 3.46
N VAL A 256 8.02 -10.06 2.83
CA VAL A 256 7.35 -9.13 1.91
C VAL A 256 6.91 -7.85 2.63
N ILE A 257 6.48 -7.95 3.89
CA ILE A 257 6.17 -6.78 4.74
C ILE A 257 7.43 -5.95 4.96
N GLN A 258 8.55 -6.57 5.37
CA GLN A 258 9.82 -5.85 5.56
C GLN A 258 10.30 -5.15 4.28
N VAL A 259 10.18 -5.81 3.13
CA VAL A 259 10.52 -5.21 1.83
C VAL A 259 9.60 -4.03 1.52
N ALA A 260 8.31 -4.13 1.82
CA ALA A 260 7.35 -3.05 1.59
C ALA A 260 7.59 -1.85 2.52
N GLU A 261 7.97 -2.09 3.77
CA GLU A 261 8.37 -1.05 4.74
C GLU A 261 9.67 -0.37 4.30
N GLY A 262 10.67 -1.15 3.88
CA GLY A 262 11.92 -0.62 3.33
C GLY A 262 11.68 0.21 2.06
N GLU A 263 10.76 -0.20 1.20
CA GLU A 263 10.36 0.60 0.03
C GLU A 263 9.71 1.92 0.46
N LEU A 264 8.85 1.91 1.49
CA LEU A 264 8.19 3.11 1.99
C LEU A 264 9.19 4.15 2.54
N GLU A 265 10.27 3.69 3.19
CA GLU A 265 11.38 4.53 3.64
C GLU A 265 12.25 4.98 2.47
N LEU A 266 12.54 4.08 1.53
CA LEU A 266 13.32 4.36 0.32
C LEU A 266 12.69 5.49 -0.51
N LEU A 267 11.36 5.57 -0.57
CA LEU A 267 10.67 6.66 -1.26
C LEU A 267 11.05 8.05 -0.73
N ASP A 268 11.29 8.21 0.57
CA ASP A 268 11.67 9.51 1.12
C ASP A 268 13.10 9.87 0.66
N VAL A 269 14.02 8.91 0.73
CA VAL A 269 15.42 9.07 0.25
C VAL A 269 15.48 9.34 -1.26
N MET A 270 14.71 8.60 -2.06
CA MET A 270 14.67 8.74 -3.52
C MET A 270 14.05 10.08 -3.95
N HIS A 271 13.09 10.59 -3.16
CA HIS A 271 12.52 11.91 -3.39
C HIS A 271 13.53 13.02 -3.09
N GLU A 272 14.28 12.91 -1.99
CA GLU A 272 15.36 13.85 -1.65
C GLU A 272 16.49 13.83 -2.70
N ALA A 273 16.88 12.64 -3.14
CA ALA A 273 17.93 12.43 -4.14
C ALA A 273 17.50 12.78 -5.58
N LYS A 274 16.21 13.04 -5.83
CA LYS A 274 15.64 13.39 -7.14
C LYS A 274 16.17 12.53 -8.30
N ILE A 275 16.13 11.22 -8.13
CA ILE A 275 16.69 10.22 -9.06
C ILE A 275 16.15 10.26 -10.50
N TRP A 276 15.08 11.01 -10.76
CA TRP A 276 14.51 11.20 -12.10
C TRP A 276 15.20 12.32 -12.89
N GLU A 277 16.08 13.09 -12.26
CA GLU A 277 16.88 14.09 -12.94
C GLU A 277 17.97 13.43 -13.81
N SER A 278 18.48 14.20 -14.78
CA SER A 278 19.58 13.73 -15.60
C SER A 278 20.86 13.60 -14.77
N LEU A 279 21.77 12.73 -15.20
CA LEU A 279 23.05 12.50 -14.56
C LEU A 279 23.77 13.83 -14.25
N GLU A 280 24.12 14.06 -12.98
CA GLU A 280 24.79 15.28 -12.51
C GLU A 280 26.15 15.47 -13.18
N GLU A 281 26.95 14.39 -13.26
CA GLU A 281 28.28 14.41 -13.86
C GLU A 281 28.42 13.29 -14.90
N LYS A 282 28.65 13.68 -16.15
CA LYS A 282 28.97 12.70 -17.21
C LYS A 282 30.36 12.11 -16.96
N PRO A 283 30.53 10.80 -17.14
CA PRO A 283 31.82 10.17 -16.92
C PRO A 283 32.88 10.72 -17.88
N VAL A 284 34.12 10.81 -17.41
CA VAL A 284 35.28 11.16 -18.24
C VAL A 284 35.48 10.10 -19.33
N THR A 285 35.89 10.54 -20.52
CA THR A 285 36.18 9.64 -21.64
C THR A 285 37.28 8.65 -21.25
N GLY A 286 37.01 7.35 -21.31
CA GLY A 286 37.94 6.29 -20.89
C GLY A 286 37.78 5.79 -19.44
N GLN A 287 36.86 6.36 -18.64
CA GLN A 287 36.61 5.92 -17.26
C GLN A 287 36.13 4.45 -17.17
N TRP A 288 35.30 4.04 -18.13
CA TRP A 288 34.65 2.71 -18.15
C TRP A 288 35.24 1.76 -19.22
N THR A 289 36.37 2.11 -19.82
CA THR A 289 37.10 1.20 -20.72
C THR A 289 38.04 0.34 -19.90
N TYR A 290 37.67 -0.92 -19.66
CA TYR A 290 38.50 -1.89 -18.97
C TYR A 290 39.00 -2.95 -19.95
N PHE A 291 40.28 -3.29 -19.87
CA PHE A 291 40.97 -4.42 -20.50
C PHE A 291 40.24 -5.06 -21.69
N ASP A 292 40.12 -4.33 -22.80
CA ASP A 292 39.74 -4.95 -24.05
C ASP A 292 40.82 -5.96 -24.42
N ARG A 293 40.43 -7.21 -24.67
CA ARG A 293 41.31 -8.20 -25.27
C ARG A 293 41.56 -7.79 -26.71
N THR A 294 42.51 -6.90 -26.93
CA THR A 294 43.09 -6.66 -28.25
C THR A 294 43.94 -7.88 -28.59
N SER A 295 43.31 -8.87 -29.21
CA SER A 295 43.94 -10.05 -29.83
C SER A 295 44.73 -9.68 -31.08
#